data_AF-A0A8T3Q362-F1
#
_entry.id   AF-A0A8T3Q362-F1
#
_cell.length_a   1.000
_cell.length_b   1.000
_cell.length_c   1.000
_cell.angle_alpha   90.00
_cell.angle_beta   90.00
_cell.angle_gamma   90.00
#
_symmetry.space_group_name_H-M   'P 1'
#
loop_
_entity.id
_entity.type
_entity.pdbx_description
1 polymer ?
#
loop_
_entity_poly.entity_id
_entity_poly.type
_entity_poly.pdbx_seq_one_letter_code
_entity_poly.pdbx_strand_id
1 'polypeptide(L)' 'MAKTHKPGEKAPQSGIWKPTAGGTKVAISKGDRFPPTAKGGSWVPDQLIAKAKPPAKKSR' A
#
# COMPACT_ATOMS: atom_id res chain seq x y z
N MET A 1 13.57 -4.84 4.28
CA MET A 1 13.21 -4.22 2.98
C MET A 1 11.69 -4.32 2.81
N ALA A 2 10.97 -3.21 2.80
CA ALA A 2 9.54 -3.21 2.50
C ALA A 2 9.36 -3.66 1.04
N LYS A 3 8.69 -4.80 0.81
CA LYS A 3 8.38 -5.27 -0.56
C LYS A 3 7.35 -4.32 -1.17
N THR A 4 7.83 -3.44 -2.05
CA THR A 4 7.02 -2.55 -2.88
C THR A 4 6.68 -3.24 -4.19
N HIS A 5 5.40 -3.25 -4.59
CA HIS A 5 4.91 -3.91 -5.80
C HIS A 5 4.50 -2.91 -6.88
N LYS A 6 4.78 -3.20 -8.14
CA LYS A 6 4.42 -2.27 -9.23
C LYS A 6 2.94 -2.41 -9.62
N PRO A 7 2.30 -1.34 -10.11
CA PRO A 7 1.03 -1.47 -10.80
C PRO A 7 1.09 -2.54 -11.90
N GLY A 8 0.04 -3.35 -12.02
CA GLY A 8 -0.04 -4.49 -12.95
C GLY A 8 0.60 -5.79 -12.46
N GLU A 9 1.41 -5.76 -11.39
CA GLU A 9 1.97 -6.96 -10.76
C GLU A 9 0.87 -7.72 -9.99
N LYS A 10 1.01 -9.04 -9.84
CA LYS A 10 0.07 -9.84 -9.04
C LYS A 10 0.33 -9.63 -7.55
N ALA A 11 -0.71 -9.41 -6.78
CA ALA A 11 -0.64 -9.29 -5.33
C ALA A 11 -0.23 -10.62 -4.70
N PRO A 12 0.84 -10.66 -3.89
CA PRO A 12 1.32 -11.90 -3.27
C PRO A 12 0.41 -12.40 -2.14
N GLN A 13 -0.38 -11.49 -1.56
CA GLN A 13 -1.31 -11.75 -0.47
C GLN A 13 -2.55 -10.85 -0.59
N SER A 14 -3.67 -11.32 -0.06
CA SER A 14 -4.88 -10.53 0.08
C SER A 14 -4.69 -9.52 1.20
N GLY A 15 -5.18 -8.30 1.00
CA GLY A 15 -5.16 -7.27 2.03
C GLY A 15 -5.40 -5.87 1.52
N ILE A 16 -5.29 -4.90 2.42
CA ILE A 16 -5.34 -3.49 2.06
C ILE A 16 -3.94 -3.03 1.67
N TRP A 17 -3.84 -2.50 0.46
CA TRP A 17 -2.62 -1.94 -0.11
C TRP A 17 -2.77 -0.44 -0.28
N LYS A 18 -1.67 0.28 -0.08
CA LYS A 18 -1.61 1.73 -0.25
C LYS A 18 -0.45 2.10 -1.16
N PRO A 19 -0.61 3.10 -2.04
CA PRO A 19 0.48 3.55 -2.89
C PRO A 19 1.51 4.36 -2.10
N THR A 20 2.79 4.16 -2.39
CA THR A 20 3.91 4.87 -1.74
C THR A 20 3.93 6.36 -2.07
N ALA A 21 3.55 6.75 -3.29
CA ALA A 21 3.49 8.14 -3.72
C ALA A 21 2.29 8.94 -3.16
N GLY A 22 1.46 8.31 -2.33
CA GLY A 22 0.26 8.92 -1.77
C GLY A 22 -0.97 8.75 -2.67
N GLY A 23 -2.07 8.29 -2.06
CA GLY A 23 -3.31 7.98 -2.77
C GLY A 23 -4.24 7.12 -1.91
N THR A 24 -5.31 6.64 -2.53
CA THR A 24 -6.37 5.85 -1.90
C THR A 24 -5.89 4.44 -1.58
N LYS A 25 -6.28 3.93 -0.41
CA LYS A 25 -6.08 2.53 -0.06
C LYS A 25 -7.07 1.67 -0.84
N VAL A 26 -6.63 0.51 -1.32
CA VAL A 26 -7.50 -0.46 -2.00
C VAL A 26 -7.31 -1.84 -1.41
N ALA A 27 -8.41 -2.56 -1.28
CA ALA A 27 -8.39 -3.98 -0.97
C ALA A 27 -8.11 -4.75 -2.26
N ILE A 28 -7.07 -5.59 -2.24
CA ILE A 28 -6.68 -6.42 -3.37
C ILE A 28 -6.53 -7.84 -2.85
N SER A 29 -7.13 -8.80 -3.55
CA SER A 29 -7.04 -10.22 -3.20
C SER A 29 -5.73 -10.82 -3.69
N LYS A 30 -5.33 -11.94 -3.09
CA LYS A 30 -4.14 -12.67 -3.52
C LYS A 30 -4.30 -13.12 -4.98
N GLY A 31 -3.33 -12.78 -5.83
CA GLY A 31 -3.33 -13.13 -7.25
C GLY A 31 -3.97 -12.08 -8.17
N ASP A 32 -4.73 -11.13 -7.62
CA ASP A 32 -5.25 -9.99 -8.39
C ASP A 32 -4.13 -9.02 -8.78
N ARG A 33 -4.34 -8.25 -9.85
CA ARG A 33 -3.36 -7.25 -10.29
C ARG A 33 -3.51 -5.94 -9.54
N PHE A 34 -2.37 -5.35 -9.19
CA PHE A 34 -2.33 -4.01 -8.62
C PHE A 34 -2.89 -2.97 -9.59
N PRO A 35 -3.82 -2.10 -9.18
CA PRO A 35 -4.36 -1.07 -10.05
C PRO A 35 -3.31 0.01 -10.36
N PRO A 36 -3.46 0.74 -11.47
CA PRO A 36 -2.63 1.90 -11.77
C PRO A 36 -2.80 2.98 -10.71
N THR A 37 -1.68 3.58 -10.31
CA THR A 37 -1.65 4.69 -9.34
C THR A 37 -1.60 6.02 -10.10
N ALA A 38 -2.55 6.92 -9.82
CA ALA A 38 -2.65 8.21 -10.53
C ALA A 38 -1.40 9.09 -10.37
N LYS A 39 -0.70 8.99 -9.24
CA LYS A 39 0.55 9.72 -8.95
C LYS A 39 1.82 8.91 -9.22
N GLY A 40 1.69 7.73 -9.82
CA GLY A 40 2.79 6.77 -9.94
C GLY A 40 3.17 6.14 -8.59
N GLY A 41 4.27 5.39 -8.58
CA GLY A 41 4.78 4.71 -7.39
C GLY A 41 4.27 3.28 -7.24
N SER A 42 4.69 2.64 -6.15
CA SER A 42 4.48 1.23 -5.88
C SER A 42 3.46 1.00 -4.78
N TRP A 43 2.85 -0.18 -4.75
CA TRP A 43 1.95 -0.63 -3.72
C TRP A 43 2.72 -1.25 -2.56
N VAL A 44 2.33 -0.89 -1.35
CA VAL A 44 2.84 -1.47 -0.10
C VAL A 44 1.68 -1.89 0.78
N PRO A 45 1.84 -2.96 1.58
CA PRO A 45 0.78 -3.39 2.48
C PRO A 45 0.53 -2.29 3.50
N ASP A 46 -0.73 -1.97 3.76
CA ASP A 46 -1.11 -0.93 4.75
C ASP A 46 -0.58 -1.29 6.15
N GLN A 47 -0.58 -2.59 6.48
CA GLN A 47 0.01 -3.11 7.72
C GLN A 47 1.50 -2.83 7.85
N LEU A 48 2.22 -2.66 6.74
CA LEU A 48 3.65 -2.36 6.72
C LEU A 48 3.92 -0.85 6.82
N ILE A 49 2.98 -0.02 6.34
CA ILE A 49 3.01 1.45 6.53
C ILE A 49 2.64 1.83 7.96
N ALA A 50 1.75 1.08 8.61
CA ALA A 50 1.37 1.33 10.00
C ALA A 50 2.56 1.27 10.97
N LYS A 51 3.64 0.55 10.61
CA LYS A 51 4.91 0.56 11.36
C LYS A 51 5.82 1.77 11.09
N ALA A 52 5.56 2.53 10.03
CA ALA A 52 6.39 3.66 9.61
C ALA A 52 5.78 5.04 9.92
N LYS A 53 4.58 5.11 10.52
CA LYS A 53 4.02 6.36 11.02
C LYS A 53 3.97 6.29 12.56
N PRO A 54 4.71 7.13 13.30
CA PRO A 54 4.48 7.21 14.74
C PRO A 54 3.00 7.58 14.96
N PRO A 55 2.34 7.06 16.00
CA PRO A 55 1.00 7.50 16.33
C PRO A 55 1.05 9.01 16.45
N ALA A 56 0.26 9.70 15.62
CA ALA A 56 0.08 11.14 15.75
C ALA A 56 -0.43 11.36 17.18
N LYS A 57 0.47 11.82 18.07
CA LYS A 57 0.11 12.25 19.41
C LYS A 57 -0.96 13.31 19.23
N LYS A 58 -2.19 12.98 19.63
CA LYS A 58 -3.24 13.95 19.89
C LYS A 58 -2.63 14.97 20.85
N SER A 59 -2.40 16.18 20.34
CA SER A 59 -2.18 17.37 21.16
C SER A 59 -3.37 17.48 22.10
N ARG A 60 -3.10 17.48 23.40
CA ARG A 60 -4.02 17.91 24.45
C ARG A 60 -3.25 18.88 25.33
#